data_AF-A0A920U858-F1
#
_entry.id   AF-A0A920U858-F1
#
_cell.length_a   1.000
_cell.length_b   1.000
_cell.length_c   1.000
_cell.angle_alpha   90.00
_cell.angle_beta   90.00
_cell.angle_gamma   90.00
#
_symmetry.space_group_name_H-M   'P 1'
#
loop_
_entity.id
_entity.type
_entity.pdbx_description
1 polymer ?
#
loop_
_entity_poly.entity_id
_entity_poly.type
_entity_poly.pdbx_seq_one_letter_code
_entity_poly.pdbx_strand_id
1 'polypeptide(L)'
;MLDAWEVAVGIAPIPVSNQSEWAPPDGKASDRRATLEGRSLQTVGPEVPLGRGGFAADTAPLDALVAVPGDGPLDDPGSWVVADTLAEARRAAGKVQGRRTTAEVVPPIDLPDGDWDAVLRTVWVEPAPLETDAAWCLPAGEPVGPLANGGAFGAKVDSSLPALARALADAHGSPVLVAPSREDIVRFGVKRPPVAGGASADGTGVLRVARTPGIAEAVVAVAPGLDVVEVEVVGPPTSAAVRAAGWAEAVVLLTGAGALISGQPVVSPDGAEATAIVDDDGIRVTVRCGDPIDEVVLRSYCIGAAHMAWSWITAEGLSVDATGTVHDLTVRSFGIVRATETPPITVEVLADSGRSVNGSDAVFCRGGRGHVGPSWEPS
;
A
#
# COMPACT_ATOMS: atom_id res chain seq x y z
N MET A 1 -5.76 26.33 36.57
CA MET A 1 -4.97 26.87 35.47
C MET A 1 -5.06 25.82 34.39
N LEU A 2 -5.99 26.02 33.44
CA LEU A 2 -6.40 25.03 32.43
C LEU A 2 -5.70 25.42 31.12
N ASP A 3 -4.96 24.47 30.55
CA ASP A 3 -4.18 24.65 29.32
C ASP A 3 -5.08 24.59 28.08
N ALA A 4 -4.68 25.34 27.06
CA ALA A 4 -5.42 25.67 25.84
C ALA A 4 -5.76 24.49 24.90
N TRP A 5 -5.66 23.24 25.34
CA TRP A 5 -5.89 22.04 24.52
C TRP A 5 -7.31 21.45 24.62
N GLU A 6 -8.12 21.84 25.61
CA GLU A 6 -9.44 21.22 25.84
C GLU A 6 -10.63 21.91 25.14
N VAL A 7 -10.45 23.02 24.41
CA VAL A 7 -11.59 23.84 23.93
C VAL A 7 -11.68 24.00 22.39
N ALA A 8 -10.75 23.47 21.60
CA ALA A 8 -10.67 23.83 20.17
C ALA A 8 -11.35 22.88 19.17
N VAL A 9 -11.88 21.73 19.56
CA VAL A 9 -12.67 20.88 18.66
C VAL A 9 -13.92 20.40 19.39
N GLY A 10 -15.09 20.83 18.90
CA GLY A 10 -16.40 20.37 19.33
C GLY A 10 -16.66 18.92 18.97
N ILE A 11 -15.78 18.01 19.40
CA ILE A 11 -16.02 16.57 19.43
C ILE A 11 -17.01 16.38 20.58
N ALA A 12 -18.29 16.29 20.25
CA ALA A 12 -19.25 15.71 21.17
C ALA A 12 -18.72 14.31 21.56
N PRO A 13 -18.65 13.97 22.86
CA PRO A 13 -18.25 12.64 23.27
C PRO A 13 -19.13 11.61 22.54
N ILE A 14 -18.50 10.72 21.78
CA ILE A 14 -19.19 9.57 21.20
C ILE A 14 -19.85 8.83 22.38
N PRO A 15 -21.16 8.54 22.34
CA PRO A 15 -21.81 7.76 23.38
C PRO A 15 -21.07 6.44 23.56
N VAL A 16 -20.46 6.25 24.73
CA VAL A 16 -19.68 5.07 25.09
C VAL A 16 -20.65 3.92 25.41
N SER A 17 -21.33 3.37 24.40
CA SER A 17 -22.27 2.26 24.60
C SER A 17 -21.71 0.89 24.23
N ASN A 18 -20.40 0.77 23.99
CA ASN A 18 -19.69 -0.51 23.91
C ASN A 18 -18.37 -0.43 24.69
N GLN A 19 -18.47 -0.37 26.03
CA GLN A 19 -17.34 -0.72 26.88
C GLN A 19 -17.21 -2.25 26.90
N SER A 20 -16.59 -2.84 25.87
CA SER A 20 -15.72 -3.97 26.16
C SER A 20 -14.61 -3.41 27.04
N GLU A 21 -14.33 -4.04 28.20
CA GLU A 21 -13.23 -3.64 29.07
C GLU A 21 -11.96 -3.40 28.23
N TRP A 22 -11.54 -2.14 28.12
CA TRP A 22 -10.28 -1.79 27.45
C TRP A 22 -9.15 -2.32 28.32
N ALA A 23 -8.70 -3.54 28.04
CA ALA A 23 -7.42 -4.03 28.50
C ALA A 23 -6.32 -3.44 27.60
N PRO A 24 -5.20 -2.96 28.16
CA PRO A 24 -4.06 -2.60 27.34
C PRO A 24 -3.64 -3.79 26.47
N PRO A 25 -3.16 -3.56 25.24
CA PRO A 25 -2.80 -4.63 24.33
C PRO A 25 -1.78 -5.59 24.98
N ASP A 26 -1.96 -6.90 24.81
CA ASP A 26 -0.86 -7.84 25.05
C ASP A 26 0.15 -7.64 23.93
N GLY A 27 1.17 -6.81 24.18
CA GLY A 27 2.11 -6.38 23.15
C GLY A 27 2.67 -7.53 22.29
N LYS A 28 2.88 -8.73 22.84
CA LYS A 28 3.34 -9.88 22.03
C LYS A 28 2.26 -10.47 21.13
N ALA A 29 0.99 -10.47 21.56
CA ALA A 29 -0.12 -10.87 20.71
C ALA A 29 -0.38 -9.82 19.62
N SER A 30 -0.35 -8.54 20.00
CA SER A 30 -0.50 -7.40 19.09
C SER A 30 0.57 -7.37 18.01
N ASP A 31 1.85 -7.52 18.38
CA ASP A 31 2.99 -7.59 17.45
C ASP A 31 2.84 -8.76 16.46
N ARG A 32 2.44 -9.94 16.97
CA ARG A 32 2.20 -11.12 16.13
C ARG A 32 1.08 -10.88 15.14
N ARG A 33 -0.04 -10.26 15.58
CA ARG A 33 -1.14 -9.96 14.65
C ARG A 33 -0.73 -8.92 13.62
N ALA A 34 -0.08 -7.84 14.04
CA ALA A 34 0.42 -6.80 13.15
C ALA A 34 1.42 -7.34 12.13
N THR A 35 2.29 -8.27 12.55
CA THR A 35 3.26 -8.95 11.68
C THR A 35 2.56 -9.81 10.61
N LEU A 36 1.49 -10.53 10.98
CA LEU A 36 0.69 -11.30 10.02
C LEU A 36 0.02 -10.39 8.97
N GLU A 37 -0.50 -9.24 9.40
CA GLU A 37 -1.18 -8.29 8.49
C GLU A 37 -0.22 -7.48 7.61
N GLY A 38 0.92 -7.07 8.17
CA GLY A 38 1.94 -6.28 7.49
C GLY A 38 2.90 -7.11 6.63
N ARG A 39 2.92 -8.44 6.82
CA ARG A 39 3.89 -9.38 6.20
C ARG A 39 5.36 -9.03 6.49
N SER A 40 5.59 -8.24 7.54
CA SER A 40 6.90 -7.82 8.02
C SER A 40 6.83 -7.69 9.55
N LEU A 41 7.96 -7.81 10.23
CA LEU A 41 7.99 -7.62 11.69
C LEU A 41 7.49 -6.23 12.05
N GLN A 42 6.61 -6.17 13.05
CA GLN A 42 6.03 -4.94 13.55
C GLN A 42 5.88 -4.96 15.06
N THR A 43 5.81 -3.75 15.62
CA THR A 43 5.61 -3.51 17.05
C THR A 43 4.38 -2.66 17.27
N VAL A 44 3.56 -3.04 18.24
CA VAL A 44 2.35 -2.34 18.65
C VAL A 44 2.49 -1.93 20.10
N GLY A 45 2.46 -0.63 20.33
CA GLY A 45 2.54 -0.06 21.67
C GLY A 45 2.51 1.47 21.66
N PRO A 46 2.49 2.09 22.85
CA PRO A 46 2.41 3.55 23.00
C PRO A 46 3.62 4.29 22.42
N GLU A 47 4.74 3.62 22.20
CA GLU A 47 5.93 4.19 21.56
C GLU A 47 5.71 4.55 20.10
N VAL A 48 4.85 3.84 19.37
CA VAL A 48 4.52 4.13 17.96
C VAL A 48 3.90 5.52 17.78
N PRO A 49 2.80 5.89 18.45
CA PRO A 49 2.23 7.25 18.33
C PRO A 49 3.14 8.34 18.92
N LEU A 50 4.13 7.98 19.75
CA LEU A 50 5.15 8.91 20.24
C LEU A 50 6.30 9.14 19.24
N GLY A 51 6.18 8.62 18.01
CA GLY A 51 7.18 8.77 16.96
C GLY A 51 8.40 7.85 17.14
N ARG A 52 8.27 6.76 17.90
CA ARG A 52 9.33 5.76 18.08
C ARG A 52 8.95 4.45 17.38
N GLY A 53 8.42 4.59 16.16
CA GLY A 53 7.95 3.47 15.34
C GLY A 53 9.08 2.59 14.77
N GLY A 54 10.34 2.89 15.07
CA GLY A 54 11.49 2.12 14.59
C GLY A 54 11.84 2.37 13.13
N PHE A 55 11.55 3.57 12.61
CA PHE A 55 11.93 3.96 11.26
C PHE A 55 13.45 3.95 11.11
N ALA A 56 13.96 3.60 9.93
CA ALA A 56 15.40 3.45 9.76
C ALA A 56 16.11 4.80 10.00
N ALA A 57 15.51 5.89 9.54
CA ALA A 57 16.03 7.24 9.75
C ALA A 57 16.06 7.66 11.25
N ASP A 58 15.16 7.15 12.08
CA ASP A 58 15.10 7.47 13.52
C ASP A 58 16.14 6.70 14.34
N THR A 59 16.65 5.59 13.80
CA THR A 59 17.58 4.69 14.48
C THR A 59 19.02 4.79 13.99
N ALA A 60 19.26 5.59 12.96
CA ALA A 60 20.60 5.83 12.43
C ALA A 60 21.50 6.51 13.49
N PRO A 61 22.81 6.20 13.53
CA PRO A 61 23.77 6.88 14.39
C PRO A 61 23.75 8.39 14.16
N LEU A 62 23.91 9.17 15.24
CA LEU A 62 23.87 10.64 15.17
C LEU A 62 25.02 11.24 14.34
N ASP A 63 26.10 10.50 14.16
CA ASP A 63 27.28 10.84 13.38
C ASP A 63 27.27 10.21 11.97
N ALA A 64 26.15 9.62 11.54
CA ALA A 64 26.03 9.05 10.21
C ALA A 64 26.06 10.14 9.12
N LEU A 65 26.83 9.90 8.06
CA LEU A 65 26.68 10.64 6.81
C LEU A 65 25.31 10.37 6.20
N VAL A 66 24.80 11.31 5.41
CA VAL A 66 23.51 11.18 4.73
C VAL A 66 23.72 11.09 3.23
N ALA A 67 23.16 10.05 2.62
CA ALA A 67 23.16 9.81 1.18
C ALA A 67 21.77 10.06 0.58
N VAL A 68 21.72 10.84 -0.50
CA VAL A 68 20.51 11.05 -1.32
C VAL A 68 20.81 10.73 -2.79
N PRO A 69 19.81 10.34 -3.60
CA PRO A 69 20.09 10.00 -4.98
C PRO A 69 20.52 11.23 -5.78
N GLY A 70 21.56 11.09 -6.60
CA GLY A 70 21.96 12.06 -7.63
C GLY A 70 21.23 11.83 -8.96
N ASP A 71 21.89 12.18 -10.07
CA ASP A 71 21.34 12.09 -11.44
C ASP A 71 21.70 10.77 -12.17
N GLY A 72 22.44 9.87 -11.52
CA GLY A 72 22.88 8.60 -12.10
C GLY A 72 22.00 7.39 -11.71
N PRO A 73 22.39 6.17 -12.14
CA PRO A 73 21.67 4.94 -11.80
C PRO A 73 21.59 4.68 -10.30
N LEU A 74 20.43 4.22 -9.81
CA LEU A 74 20.19 4.07 -8.37
C LEU A 74 20.92 2.88 -7.74
N ASP A 75 21.26 1.89 -8.54
CA ASP A 75 22.03 0.69 -8.16
C ASP A 75 23.54 0.92 -8.13
N ASP A 76 24.01 2.07 -8.64
CA ASP A 76 25.41 2.49 -8.57
C ASP A 76 25.66 3.39 -7.34
N PRO A 77 26.44 2.93 -6.33
CA PRO A 77 26.79 3.77 -5.19
C PRO A 77 27.48 5.08 -5.58
N GLY A 78 28.21 5.13 -6.70
CA GLY A 78 28.87 6.33 -7.21
C GLY A 78 27.91 7.42 -7.70
N SER A 79 26.64 7.07 -7.91
CA SER A 79 25.57 7.97 -8.34
C SER A 79 24.81 8.62 -7.19
N TRP A 80 25.19 8.32 -5.94
CA TRP A 80 24.61 8.90 -4.74
C TRP A 80 25.46 10.04 -4.20
N VAL A 81 24.79 11.10 -3.72
CA VAL A 81 25.45 12.26 -3.13
C VAL A 81 25.46 12.09 -1.62
N VAL A 82 26.65 12.03 -1.05
CA VAL A 82 26.90 11.81 0.39
C VAL A 82 27.44 13.09 1.02
N ALA A 83 26.89 13.50 2.17
CA ALA A 83 27.37 14.64 2.96
C ALA A 83 27.11 14.45 4.46
N ASP A 84 27.63 15.36 5.30
CA ASP A 84 27.46 15.30 6.75
C ASP A 84 26.01 15.51 7.20
N THR A 85 25.22 16.23 6.39
CA THR A 85 23.80 16.49 6.69
C THR A 85 22.90 16.27 5.47
N LEU A 86 21.64 15.94 5.72
CA LEU A 86 20.62 15.83 4.67
C LEU A 86 20.48 17.13 3.85
N ALA A 87 20.63 18.28 4.50
CA ALA A 87 20.54 19.59 3.84
C ALA A 87 21.70 19.82 2.87
N GLU A 88 22.92 19.42 3.24
CA GLU A 88 24.09 19.51 2.37
C GLU A 88 24.02 18.49 1.23
N ALA A 89 23.63 17.25 1.52
CA ALA A 89 23.47 16.21 0.52
C ALA A 89 22.45 16.64 -0.56
N ARG A 90 21.29 17.17 -0.15
CA ARG A 90 20.27 17.71 -1.08
C ARG A 90 20.76 18.91 -1.88
N ARG A 91 21.50 19.83 -1.26
CA ARG A 91 22.06 21.00 -1.95
C ARG A 91 23.07 20.56 -3.01
N ALA A 92 23.94 19.61 -2.67
CA ALA A 92 24.94 19.06 -3.57
C ALA A 92 24.33 18.23 -4.69
N ALA A 93 23.24 17.50 -4.42
CA ALA A 93 22.48 16.77 -5.44
C ALA A 93 21.75 17.68 -6.44
N GLY A 94 21.63 18.98 -6.17
CA GLY A 94 21.04 19.94 -7.11
C GLY A 94 19.56 19.70 -7.43
N LYS A 95 18.87 18.79 -6.71
CA LYS A 95 17.49 18.41 -7.01
C LYS A 95 16.53 19.58 -6.86
N VAL A 96 15.81 19.85 -7.94
CA VAL A 96 14.69 20.78 -7.95
C VAL A 96 13.42 19.98 -7.69
N GLN A 97 12.75 20.27 -6.59
CA GLN A 97 11.52 19.57 -6.22
C GLN A 97 10.44 19.78 -7.28
N GLY A 98 9.81 18.68 -7.67
CA GLY A 98 8.69 18.64 -8.59
C GLY A 98 7.49 19.46 -8.10
N ARG A 99 6.69 19.93 -9.06
CA ARG A 99 5.47 20.69 -8.79
C ARG A 99 4.25 19.83 -9.07
N ARG A 100 3.11 20.23 -8.51
CA ARG A 100 1.82 19.62 -8.84
C ARG A 100 1.58 19.73 -10.35
N THR A 101 1.27 18.61 -10.97
CA THR A 101 0.96 18.52 -12.41
C THR A 101 -0.53 18.77 -12.67
N THR A 102 -0.85 19.11 -13.92
CA THR A 102 -2.21 19.10 -14.46
C THR A 102 -2.37 18.06 -15.57
N ALA A 103 -1.39 17.16 -15.71
CA ALA A 103 -1.44 16.06 -16.65
C ALA A 103 -2.60 15.13 -16.28
N GLU A 104 -3.22 14.57 -17.31
CA GLU A 104 -4.33 13.63 -17.16
C GLU A 104 -3.82 12.26 -16.69
N VAL A 105 -4.64 11.60 -15.88
CA VAL A 105 -4.41 10.24 -15.43
C VAL A 105 -5.07 9.30 -16.44
N VAL A 106 -4.26 8.67 -17.29
CA VAL A 106 -4.75 7.84 -18.41
C VAL A 106 -4.30 6.39 -18.23
N PRO A 107 -5.21 5.41 -18.28
CA PRO A 107 -4.84 4.00 -18.26
C PRO A 107 -4.00 3.60 -19.48
N PRO A 108 -2.86 2.91 -19.29
CA PRO A 108 -1.88 2.70 -20.36
C PRO A 108 -2.11 1.43 -21.20
N ILE A 109 -3.03 0.55 -20.80
CA ILE A 109 -3.28 -0.73 -21.48
C ILE A 109 -4.67 -0.69 -22.11
N ASP A 110 -4.74 -1.04 -23.39
CA ASP A 110 -6.01 -1.17 -24.11
C ASP A 110 -6.80 -2.41 -23.68
N LEU A 111 -8.12 -2.28 -23.65
CA LEU A 111 -9.03 -3.38 -23.35
C LEU A 111 -8.82 -4.55 -24.32
N PRO A 112 -9.01 -5.81 -23.86
CA PRO A 112 -9.05 -6.95 -24.76
C PRO A 112 -10.25 -6.88 -25.69
N ASP A 113 -10.05 -7.27 -26.96
CA ASP A 113 -11.15 -7.42 -27.92
C ASP A 113 -12.13 -8.49 -27.41
N GLY A 114 -13.43 -8.23 -27.54
CA GLY A 114 -14.46 -9.17 -27.14
C GLY A 114 -15.75 -8.48 -26.70
N ASP A 115 -16.82 -9.27 -26.59
CA ASP A 115 -18.05 -8.88 -25.91
C ASP A 115 -17.99 -9.43 -24.48
N TRP A 116 -17.98 -8.55 -23.49
CA TRP A 116 -17.73 -8.88 -22.09
C TRP A 116 -18.87 -8.39 -21.21
N ASP A 117 -19.25 -9.18 -20.21
CA ASP A 117 -20.28 -8.77 -19.23
C ASP A 117 -19.77 -7.65 -18.32
N ALA A 118 -18.45 -7.60 -18.07
CA ALA A 118 -17.79 -6.48 -17.44
C ALA A 118 -16.39 -6.23 -17.99
N VAL A 119 -15.95 -4.97 -17.88
CA VAL A 119 -14.60 -4.53 -18.21
C VAL A 119 -14.00 -3.72 -17.06
N LEU A 120 -12.68 -3.79 -16.91
CA LEU A 120 -11.90 -3.03 -15.94
C LEU A 120 -10.67 -2.43 -16.63
N ARG A 121 -10.34 -1.18 -16.32
CA ARG A 121 -9.11 -0.53 -16.76
C ARG A 121 -8.54 0.31 -15.62
N THR A 122 -7.30 0.07 -15.24
CA THR A 122 -6.64 0.77 -14.12
C THR A 122 -5.37 1.48 -14.56
N VAL A 123 -4.90 2.39 -13.70
CA VAL A 123 -3.68 3.18 -13.86
C VAL A 123 -2.61 2.71 -12.88
N TRP A 124 -1.41 3.27 -13.00
CA TRP A 124 -0.41 3.12 -11.93
C TRP A 124 -0.92 3.79 -10.65
N VAL A 125 -0.71 3.10 -9.54
CA VAL A 125 -1.04 3.60 -8.20
C VAL A 125 0.20 3.51 -7.33
N GLU A 126 0.47 4.59 -6.60
CA GLU A 126 1.56 4.70 -5.63
C GLU A 126 1.14 4.07 -4.29
N PRO A 127 1.86 3.04 -3.78
CA PRO A 127 1.55 2.43 -2.50
C PRO A 127 1.61 3.40 -1.31
N ALA A 128 2.39 4.48 -1.42
CA ALA A 128 2.42 5.59 -0.47
C ALA A 128 2.59 5.20 1.01
N PRO A 129 3.56 4.32 1.38
CA PRO A 129 3.85 4.05 2.79
C PRO A 129 4.18 5.34 3.53
N LEU A 130 3.81 5.45 4.81
CA LEU A 130 4.01 6.67 5.60
C LEU A 130 5.50 7.07 5.63
N GLU A 131 6.36 6.13 6.01
CA GLU A 131 7.81 6.26 5.91
C GLU A 131 8.24 5.96 4.47
N THR A 132 9.00 6.86 3.85
CA THR A 132 9.72 6.54 2.60
C THR A 132 10.72 5.41 2.84
N ASP A 133 11.22 4.78 1.79
CA ASP A 133 12.34 3.85 1.98
C ASP A 133 13.53 4.62 2.57
N ALA A 134 14.09 4.07 3.63
CA ALA A 134 15.33 4.53 4.24
C ALA A 134 16.09 3.30 4.74
N ALA A 135 17.41 3.36 4.69
CA ALA A 135 18.27 2.32 5.23
C ALA A 135 19.56 2.93 5.74
N TRP A 136 20.15 2.34 6.78
CA TRP A 136 21.47 2.77 7.25
C TRP A 136 22.35 1.59 7.60
N CYS A 137 23.67 1.78 7.56
CA CYS A 137 24.62 0.73 7.90
C CYS A 137 25.86 1.30 8.60
N LEU A 138 26.45 0.54 9.52
CA LEU A 138 27.82 0.76 9.98
C LEU A 138 28.82 0.18 8.96
N PRO A 139 30.06 0.68 8.89
CA PRO A 139 31.12 0.02 8.13
C PRO A 139 31.30 -1.43 8.59
N ALA A 140 31.37 -2.37 7.65
CA ALA A 140 31.41 -3.82 7.86
C ALA A 140 30.25 -4.39 8.72
N GLY A 141 29.16 -3.63 8.89
CA GLY A 141 27.99 -4.02 9.67
C GLY A 141 26.89 -4.69 8.84
N GLU A 142 25.80 -5.03 9.52
CA GLU A 142 24.55 -5.43 8.88
C GLU A 142 23.61 -4.21 8.76
N PRO A 143 22.97 -4.00 7.60
CA PRO A 143 22.15 -2.83 7.38
C PRO A 143 20.82 -2.92 8.11
N VAL A 144 20.33 -1.78 8.59
CA VAL A 144 18.95 -1.59 9.02
C VAL A 144 18.13 -1.12 7.83
N GLY A 145 17.07 -1.86 7.51
CA GLY A 145 16.26 -1.63 6.31
C GLY A 145 14.94 -0.88 6.54
N PRO A 146 14.16 -0.66 5.49
CA PRO A 146 12.97 0.19 5.49
C PRO A 146 11.69 -0.52 5.99
N LEU A 147 11.78 -1.81 6.32
CA LEU A 147 10.66 -2.64 6.79
C LEU A 147 10.49 -2.50 8.31
N ALA A 148 9.74 -1.49 8.72
CA ALA A 148 9.35 -1.24 10.10
C ALA A 148 7.86 -0.84 10.19
N ASN A 149 7.43 -0.18 11.28
CA ASN A 149 6.05 0.24 11.48
C ASN A 149 5.58 1.37 10.53
N GLY A 150 6.46 1.88 9.67
CA GLY A 150 6.20 2.99 8.74
C GLY A 150 5.35 2.64 7.52
N GLY A 151 4.83 1.41 7.48
CA GLY A 151 4.13 0.87 6.32
C GLY A 151 5.08 0.49 5.20
N ALA A 152 4.65 -0.51 4.44
CA ALA A 152 5.33 -0.98 3.24
C ALA A 152 4.32 -1.26 2.13
N PHE A 153 3.17 -1.86 2.49
CA PHE A 153 2.12 -2.26 1.54
C PHE A 153 2.66 -3.09 0.37
N GLY A 154 3.75 -3.84 0.61
CA GLY A 154 4.47 -4.62 -0.40
C GLY A 154 5.58 -3.89 -1.15
N ALA A 155 5.62 -2.55 -1.14
CA ALA A 155 6.51 -1.76 -1.98
C ALA A 155 7.99 -1.82 -1.56
N LYS A 156 8.26 -2.23 -0.32
CA LYS A 156 9.59 -2.23 0.30
C LYS A 156 10.26 -3.61 0.39
N VAL A 157 9.59 -4.66 -0.11
CA VAL A 157 10.05 -6.06 0.06
C VAL A 157 11.39 -6.27 -0.63
N ASP A 158 11.55 -5.75 -1.84
CA ASP A 158 12.75 -5.92 -2.67
C ASP A 158 13.61 -4.64 -2.71
N SER A 159 13.56 -3.83 -1.66
CA SER A 159 14.29 -2.56 -1.61
C SER A 159 15.82 -2.80 -1.66
N SER A 160 16.51 -2.12 -2.57
CA SER A 160 17.97 -2.21 -2.74
C SER A 160 18.75 -1.34 -1.75
N LEU A 161 18.07 -0.44 -1.03
CA LEU A 161 18.72 0.55 -0.16
C LEU A 161 19.59 -0.06 0.96
N PRO A 162 19.26 -1.22 1.58
CA PRO A 162 20.15 -1.84 2.57
C PRO A 162 21.54 -2.20 2.02
N ALA A 163 21.60 -2.77 0.81
CA ALA A 163 22.86 -3.12 0.17
C ALA A 163 23.68 -1.88 -0.21
N LEU A 164 22.99 -0.84 -0.69
CA LEU A 164 23.60 0.45 -0.99
C LEU A 164 24.15 1.14 0.27
N ALA A 165 23.39 1.15 1.37
CA ALA A 165 23.82 1.75 2.64
C ALA A 165 25.11 1.09 3.14
N ARG A 166 25.21 -0.24 3.02
CA ARG A 166 26.43 -0.98 3.34
C ARG A 166 27.60 -0.59 2.43
N ALA A 167 27.39 -0.58 1.11
CA ALA A 167 28.43 -0.23 0.15
C ALA A 167 28.98 1.19 0.38
N LEU A 168 28.11 2.16 0.66
CA LEU A 168 28.51 3.53 0.98
C LEU A 168 29.23 3.61 2.34
N ALA A 169 28.74 2.92 3.37
CA ALA A 169 29.39 2.90 4.68
C ALA A 169 30.82 2.33 4.60
N ASP A 170 31.01 1.25 3.84
CA ASP A 170 32.31 0.64 3.60
C ASP A 170 33.24 1.57 2.82
N ALA A 171 32.73 2.26 1.78
CA ALA A 171 33.51 3.19 0.97
C ALA A 171 33.97 4.44 1.74
N HIS A 172 33.12 4.94 2.64
CA HIS A 172 33.41 6.15 3.42
C HIS A 172 34.10 5.87 4.76
N GLY A 173 34.09 4.63 5.25
CA GLY A 173 34.61 4.27 6.56
C GLY A 173 33.83 4.90 7.73
N SER A 174 32.57 5.28 7.49
CA SER A 174 31.67 5.93 8.44
C SER A 174 30.26 5.36 8.32
N PRO A 175 29.41 5.45 9.35
CA PRO A 175 28.00 5.10 9.20
C PRO A 175 27.34 5.95 8.11
N VAL A 176 26.47 5.35 7.30
CA VAL A 176 25.74 6.07 6.25
C VAL A 176 24.26 5.76 6.34
N LEU A 177 23.44 6.81 6.38
CA LEU A 177 21.99 6.79 6.22
C LEU A 177 21.62 7.16 4.78
N VAL A 178 21.02 6.21 4.07
CA VAL A 178 20.41 6.41 2.75
C VAL A 178 18.95 6.85 2.95
N ALA A 179 18.64 8.08 2.55
CA ALA A 179 17.37 8.75 2.83
C ALA A 179 16.80 9.47 1.59
N PRO A 180 16.33 8.72 0.56
CA PRO A 180 15.61 9.30 -0.57
C PRO A 180 14.35 10.05 -0.10
N SER A 181 14.00 11.11 -0.82
CA SER A 181 12.78 11.87 -0.57
C SER A 181 11.54 11.12 -1.07
N ARG A 182 10.34 11.59 -0.70
CA ARG A 182 9.08 11.07 -1.26
C ARG A 182 9.09 11.11 -2.79
N GLU A 183 9.54 12.22 -3.37
CA GLU A 183 9.61 12.38 -4.81
C GLU A 183 10.52 11.31 -5.44
N ASP A 184 11.64 11.00 -4.79
CA ASP A 184 12.55 9.96 -5.26
C ASP A 184 11.87 8.58 -5.25
N ILE A 185 11.24 8.21 -4.13
CA ILE A 185 10.49 6.95 -4.01
C ILE A 185 9.36 6.87 -5.04
N VAL A 186 8.66 7.96 -5.32
CA VAL A 186 7.61 7.95 -6.34
C VAL A 186 8.18 7.69 -7.72
N ARG A 187 9.38 8.20 -8.02
CA ARG A 187 10.00 8.00 -9.34
C ARG A 187 10.50 6.59 -9.56
N PHE A 188 11.14 5.98 -8.57
CA PHE A 188 11.82 4.69 -8.75
C PHE A 188 11.20 3.52 -8.00
N GLY A 189 10.40 3.79 -6.97
CA GLY A 189 9.73 2.76 -6.19
C GLY A 189 8.69 2.04 -7.02
N VAL A 190 8.45 0.77 -6.68
CA VAL A 190 7.48 -0.05 -7.39
C VAL A 190 6.06 0.48 -7.20
N LYS A 191 5.23 0.32 -8.23
CA LYS A 191 3.82 0.69 -8.26
C LYS A 191 2.94 -0.56 -8.30
N ARG A 192 1.66 -0.40 -7.97
CA ARG A 192 0.63 -1.37 -8.37
C ARG A 192 0.60 -1.42 -9.91
N PRO A 193 0.64 -2.61 -10.54
CA PRO A 193 0.61 -2.71 -11.99
C PRO A 193 -0.75 -2.29 -12.56
N PRO A 194 -0.79 -1.48 -13.63
CA PRO A 194 -2.03 -1.22 -14.34
C PRO A 194 -2.50 -2.49 -15.05
N VAL A 195 -3.83 -2.62 -15.17
CA VAL A 195 -4.48 -3.73 -15.87
C VAL A 195 -5.56 -3.22 -16.83
N ALA A 196 -5.87 -4.03 -17.83
CA ALA A 196 -7.06 -3.90 -18.65
C ALA A 196 -7.67 -5.29 -18.88
N GLY A 197 -8.92 -5.51 -18.52
CA GLY A 197 -9.54 -6.82 -18.61
C GLY A 197 -11.01 -6.79 -18.99
N GLY A 198 -11.46 -7.93 -19.49
CA GLY A 198 -12.86 -8.23 -19.78
C GLY A 198 -13.20 -9.61 -19.25
N ALA A 199 -14.37 -9.77 -18.63
CA ALA A 199 -14.82 -11.05 -18.10
C ALA A 199 -16.30 -11.29 -18.37
N SER A 200 -16.67 -12.57 -18.41
CA SER A 200 -18.03 -13.07 -18.58
C SER A 200 -18.58 -13.62 -17.27
N ALA A 201 -19.90 -13.70 -17.18
CA ALA A 201 -20.63 -14.17 -15.99
C ALA A 201 -20.35 -15.66 -15.63
N ASP A 202 -19.75 -16.43 -16.54
CA ASP A 202 -19.30 -17.80 -16.29
C ASP A 202 -17.94 -17.88 -15.58
N GLY A 203 -17.30 -16.73 -15.32
CA GLY A 203 -16.01 -16.65 -14.64
C GLY A 203 -14.79 -16.73 -15.56
N THR A 204 -15.00 -16.76 -16.88
CA THR A 204 -13.93 -16.72 -17.88
C THR A 204 -13.65 -15.29 -18.35
N GLY A 205 -12.48 -15.05 -18.92
CA GLY A 205 -12.12 -13.73 -19.42
C GLY A 205 -10.65 -13.59 -19.78
N VAL A 206 -10.25 -12.35 -20.07
CA VAL A 206 -8.86 -11.97 -20.33
C VAL A 206 -8.48 -10.82 -19.42
N LEU A 207 -7.35 -10.93 -18.73
CA LEU A 207 -6.74 -9.85 -17.95
C LEU A 207 -5.37 -9.51 -18.54
N ARG A 208 -5.29 -8.40 -19.27
CA ARG A 208 -4.02 -7.81 -19.69
C ARG A 208 -3.43 -7.04 -18.51
N VAL A 209 -2.18 -7.28 -18.18
CA VAL A 209 -1.49 -6.64 -17.04
C VAL A 209 -0.11 -6.18 -17.46
N ALA A 210 0.36 -5.04 -16.94
CA ALA A 210 1.75 -4.66 -17.15
C ALA A 210 2.66 -5.82 -16.73
N ARG A 211 3.68 -6.13 -17.54
CA ARG A 211 4.61 -7.23 -17.26
C ARG A 211 5.22 -7.03 -15.87
N THR A 212 4.95 -7.98 -14.97
CA THR A 212 5.34 -7.90 -13.57
C THR A 212 5.65 -9.32 -13.07
N PRO A 213 6.87 -9.60 -12.59
CA PRO A 213 7.21 -10.92 -12.09
C PRO A 213 6.22 -11.43 -11.03
N GLY A 214 5.70 -12.65 -11.21
CA GLY A 214 4.78 -13.31 -10.26
C GLY A 214 3.31 -12.90 -10.36
N ILE A 215 2.95 -11.97 -11.27
CA ILE A 215 1.59 -11.42 -11.32
C ILE A 215 0.56 -12.41 -11.87
N ALA A 216 0.96 -13.26 -12.82
CA ALA A 216 0.07 -14.26 -13.40
C ALA A 216 -0.30 -15.33 -12.38
N GLU A 217 0.66 -15.80 -11.58
CA GLU A 217 0.43 -16.74 -10.50
C GLU A 217 -0.50 -16.15 -9.43
N ALA A 218 -0.33 -14.87 -9.10
CA ALA A 218 -1.19 -14.17 -8.14
C ALA A 218 -2.65 -14.13 -8.62
N VAL A 219 -2.89 -13.84 -9.90
CA VAL A 219 -4.24 -13.83 -10.50
C VAL A 219 -4.84 -15.23 -10.55
N VAL A 220 -4.10 -16.21 -11.08
CA VAL A 220 -4.59 -17.60 -11.24
C VAL A 220 -4.97 -18.23 -9.90
N ALA A 221 -4.34 -17.82 -8.80
CA ALA A 221 -4.66 -18.31 -7.46
C ALA A 221 -6.13 -18.04 -7.05
N VAL A 222 -6.78 -17.00 -7.59
CA VAL A 222 -8.17 -16.64 -7.25
C VAL A 222 -9.11 -16.66 -8.45
N ALA A 223 -8.57 -16.54 -9.66
CA ALA A 223 -9.32 -16.40 -10.91
C ALA A 223 -8.73 -17.29 -12.01
N PRO A 224 -8.72 -18.62 -11.84
CA PRO A 224 -8.10 -19.55 -12.79
C PRO A 224 -8.79 -19.59 -14.17
N GLY A 225 -9.99 -19.00 -14.30
CA GLY A 225 -10.72 -18.85 -15.56
C GLY A 225 -10.28 -17.65 -16.41
N LEU A 226 -9.48 -16.74 -15.86
CA LEU A 226 -8.94 -15.60 -16.60
C LEU A 226 -7.64 -15.99 -17.32
N ASP A 227 -7.57 -15.73 -18.62
CA ASP A 227 -6.31 -15.76 -19.37
C ASP A 227 -5.50 -14.48 -19.05
N VAL A 228 -4.30 -14.66 -18.50
CA VAL A 228 -3.45 -13.54 -18.08
C VAL A 228 -2.44 -13.22 -19.16
N VAL A 229 -2.52 -12.01 -19.70
CA VAL A 229 -1.64 -11.55 -20.78
C VAL A 229 -0.73 -10.44 -20.25
N GLU A 230 0.55 -10.74 -20.07
CA GLU A 230 1.54 -9.74 -19.66
C GLU A 230 1.98 -8.85 -20.84
N VAL A 231 1.79 -7.54 -20.67
CA VAL A 231 2.02 -6.50 -21.69
C VAL A 231 3.21 -5.63 -21.29
N GLU A 232 4.09 -5.35 -22.24
CA GLU A 232 5.15 -4.35 -22.05
C GLU A 232 4.55 -2.94 -22.02
N VAL A 233 4.80 -2.20 -20.95
CA VAL A 233 4.32 -0.83 -20.79
C VAL A 233 5.47 0.07 -20.38
N VAL A 234 5.64 1.19 -21.08
CA VAL A 234 6.60 2.23 -20.70
C VAL A 234 6.06 2.95 -19.46
N GLY A 235 6.77 2.88 -18.34
CA GLY A 235 6.30 3.43 -17.08
C GLY A 235 7.20 3.12 -15.89
N PRO A 236 6.80 3.55 -14.68
CA PRO A 236 7.50 3.21 -13.45
C PRO A 236 7.47 1.69 -13.20
N PRO A 237 8.45 1.16 -12.44
CA PRO A 237 8.50 -0.26 -12.13
C PRO A 237 7.28 -0.71 -11.34
N THR A 238 6.94 -1.99 -11.44
CA THR A 238 5.76 -2.59 -10.80
C THR A 238 6.15 -3.82 -9.98
N SER A 239 5.32 -4.21 -9.02
CA SER A 239 5.55 -5.42 -8.22
C SER A 239 4.25 -6.11 -7.84
N ALA A 240 4.24 -7.45 -7.93
CA ALA A 240 3.16 -8.30 -7.43
C ALA A 240 3.14 -8.37 -5.90
N ALA A 241 4.20 -7.90 -5.21
CA ALA A 241 4.24 -7.84 -3.75
C ALA A 241 3.33 -6.73 -3.20
N VAL A 242 3.03 -5.69 -4.01
CA VAL A 242 2.09 -4.63 -3.62
C VAL A 242 0.77 -5.26 -3.19
N ARG A 243 0.19 -4.80 -2.07
CA ARG A 243 -0.98 -5.40 -1.41
C ARG A 243 -2.01 -5.89 -2.45
N ALA A 244 -2.15 -7.20 -2.55
CA ALA A 244 -3.11 -7.83 -3.45
C ALA A 244 -3.07 -7.41 -4.94
N ALA A 245 -1.90 -7.02 -5.45
CA ALA A 245 -1.73 -6.71 -6.86
C ALA A 245 -2.06 -7.91 -7.76
N GLY A 246 -2.81 -7.64 -8.83
CA GLY A 246 -3.29 -8.61 -9.81
C GLY A 246 -4.59 -9.28 -9.38
N TRP A 247 -4.62 -9.83 -8.17
CA TRP A 247 -5.76 -10.62 -7.73
C TRP A 247 -6.93 -9.78 -7.21
N ALA A 248 -6.68 -8.60 -6.64
CA ALA A 248 -7.74 -7.65 -6.31
C ALA A 248 -8.49 -7.20 -7.58
N GLU A 249 -7.74 -6.87 -8.63
CA GLU A 249 -8.26 -6.49 -9.94
C GLU A 249 -9.10 -7.61 -10.56
N ALA A 250 -8.62 -8.85 -10.50
CA ALA A 250 -9.34 -10.02 -10.98
C ALA A 250 -10.67 -10.23 -10.22
N VAL A 251 -10.66 -10.11 -8.89
CA VAL A 251 -11.86 -10.22 -8.06
C VAL A 251 -12.88 -9.12 -8.38
N VAL A 252 -12.44 -7.87 -8.55
CA VAL A 252 -13.31 -6.75 -8.93
C VAL A 252 -13.92 -7.00 -10.31
N LEU A 253 -13.13 -7.43 -11.29
CA LEU A 253 -13.59 -7.73 -12.64
C LEU A 253 -14.63 -8.85 -12.65
N LEU A 254 -14.36 -9.98 -11.97
CA LEU A 254 -15.29 -11.11 -11.89
C LEU A 254 -16.57 -10.77 -11.09
N THR A 255 -16.46 -9.92 -10.07
CA THR A 255 -17.64 -9.40 -9.35
C THR A 255 -18.50 -8.56 -10.28
N GLY A 256 -17.88 -7.66 -11.05
CA GLY A 256 -18.58 -6.83 -12.03
C GLY A 256 -19.28 -7.65 -13.11
N ALA A 257 -18.66 -8.75 -13.56
CA ALA A 257 -19.24 -9.65 -14.56
C ALA A 257 -20.40 -10.50 -14.02
N GLY A 258 -20.65 -10.50 -12.70
CA GLY A 258 -21.65 -11.35 -12.06
C GLY A 258 -21.22 -12.81 -11.89
N ALA A 259 -19.94 -13.12 -12.12
CA ALA A 259 -19.38 -14.46 -11.91
C ALA A 259 -19.25 -14.81 -10.42
N LEU A 260 -19.14 -13.79 -9.55
CA LEU A 260 -19.15 -13.95 -8.10
C LEU A 260 -20.54 -13.61 -7.53
N ILE A 261 -21.07 -14.51 -6.71
CA ILE A 261 -22.39 -14.33 -6.09
C ILE A 261 -22.33 -13.15 -5.11
N SER A 262 -23.23 -12.18 -5.29
CA SER A 262 -23.37 -11.06 -4.38
C SER A 262 -23.59 -11.54 -2.93
N GLY A 263 -22.89 -10.91 -1.99
CA GLY A 263 -22.91 -11.29 -0.58
C GLY A 263 -22.07 -12.52 -0.20
N GLN A 264 -21.57 -13.32 -1.14
CA GLN A 264 -20.57 -14.36 -0.80
C GLN A 264 -19.22 -13.74 -0.47
N PRO A 265 -18.46 -14.32 0.47
CA PRO A 265 -17.13 -13.83 0.81
C PRO A 265 -16.15 -14.01 -0.34
N VAL A 266 -15.21 -13.07 -0.45
CA VAL A 266 -13.97 -13.29 -1.20
C VAL A 266 -13.03 -14.09 -0.30
N VAL A 267 -12.35 -15.08 -0.86
CA VAL A 267 -11.35 -15.89 -0.16
C VAL A 267 -9.97 -15.45 -0.65
N SER A 268 -9.10 -15.01 0.26
CA SER A 268 -7.70 -14.72 -0.07
C SER A 268 -6.91 -16.00 -0.35
N PRO A 269 -5.77 -15.93 -1.05
CA PRO A 269 -4.88 -17.08 -1.24
C PRO A 269 -4.44 -17.75 0.08
N ASP A 270 -4.36 -16.97 1.16
CA ASP A 270 -4.00 -17.45 2.49
C ASP A 270 -5.18 -18.09 3.25
N GLY A 271 -6.40 -17.99 2.71
CA GLY A 271 -7.63 -18.61 3.23
C GLY A 271 -8.50 -17.71 4.10
N ALA A 272 -8.25 -16.40 4.14
CA ALA A 272 -9.14 -15.47 4.85
C ALA A 272 -10.37 -15.13 4.01
N GLU A 273 -11.52 -15.04 4.66
CA GLU A 273 -12.79 -14.67 4.04
C GLU A 273 -13.14 -13.24 4.40
N ALA A 274 -13.62 -12.45 3.42
CA ALA A 274 -14.18 -11.13 3.69
C ALA A 274 -15.43 -10.83 2.85
N THR A 275 -16.42 -10.20 3.48
CA THR A 275 -17.54 -9.55 2.78
C THR A 275 -17.48 -8.05 3.04
N ALA A 276 -17.98 -7.25 2.10
CA ALA A 276 -18.21 -5.83 2.31
C ALA A 276 -19.55 -5.41 1.71
N ILE A 277 -20.21 -4.48 2.39
CA ILE A 277 -21.37 -3.73 1.91
C ILE A 277 -20.97 -2.26 1.95
N VAL A 278 -21.25 -1.57 0.85
CA VAL A 278 -21.01 -0.12 0.72
C VAL A 278 -22.34 0.52 0.35
N ASP A 279 -22.83 1.42 1.17
CA ASP A 279 -24.06 2.18 0.96
C ASP A 279 -23.97 3.57 1.60
N ASP A 280 -25.11 4.28 1.66
CA ASP A 280 -25.20 5.64 2.19
C ASP A 280 -24.79 5.74 3.67
N ASP A 281 -24.87 4.64 4.43
CA ASP A 281 -24.48 4.60 5.85
C ASP A 281 -22.96 4.37 6.03
N GLY A 282 -22.27 3.91 4.99
CA GLY A 282 -20.82 3.72 4.96
C GLY A 282 -20.39 2.34 4.47
N ILE A 283 -19.23 1.89 4.95
CA ILE A 283 -18.59 0.63 4.56
C ILE A 283 -18.67 -0.33 5.75
N ARG A 284 -19.37 -1.46 5.57
CA ARG A 284 -19.48 -2.52 6.58
C ARG A 284 -18.78 -3.77 6.07
N VAL A 285 -17.77 -4.21 6.81
CA VAL A 285 -16.92 -5.35 6.47
C VAL A 285 -17.13 -6.47 7.49
N THR A 286 -17.25 -7.71 7.00
CA THR A 286 -17.03 -8.88 7.85
C THR A 286 -15.73 -9.56 7.44
N VAL A 287 -14.97 -10.08 8.40
CA VAL A 287 -13.73 -10.81 8.15
C VAL A 287 -13.65 -12.08 9.00
N ARG A 288 -13.25 -13.20 8.38
CA ARG A 288 -12.90 -14.45 9.06
C ARG A 288 -11.49 -14.87 8.64
N CYS A 289 -10.60 -15.08 9.60
CA CYS A 289 -9.17 -15.30 9.33
C CYS A 289 -8.49 -16.20 10.36
N GLY A 290 -9.20 -17.22 10.87
CA GLY A 290 -8.77 -17.99 12.03
C GLY A 290 -8.81 -17.21 13.33
N ASP A 291 -8.05 -17.66 14.33
CA ASP A 291 -7.92 -16.97 15.63
C ASP A 291 -7.42 -15.53 15.40
N PRO A 292 -8.14 -14.51 15.87
CA PRO A 292 -7.75 -13.12 15.68
C PRO A 292 -6.39 -12.79 16.31
N ILE A 293 -5.95 -13.51 17.35
CA ILE A 293 -4.80 -13.24 18.23
C ILE A 293 -4.98 -11.93 19.02
N ASP A 294 -5.26 -10.84 18.32
CA ASP A 294 -5.60 -9.52 18.85
C ASP A 294 -6.65 -8.88 17.92
N GLU A 295 -7.90 -8.83 18.39
CA GLU A 295 -9.01 -8.31 17.59
C GLU A 295 -8.92 -6.79 17.36
N VAL A 296 -8.31 -6.04 18.27
CA VAL A 296 -8.15 -4.58 18.12
C VAL A 296 -7.18 -4.28 16.99
N VAL A 297 -6.04 -4.98 16.95
CA VAL A 297 -5.05 -4.84 15.87
C VAL A 297 -5.64 -5.31 14.55
N LEU A 298 -6.33 -6.45 14.51
CA LEU A 298 -7.00 -6.92 13.30
C LEU A 298 -7.99 -5.89 12.76
N ARG A 299 -8.90 -5.38 13.60
CA ARG A 299 -9.88 -4.37 13.18
C ARG A 299 -9.21 -3.13 12.63
N SER A 300 -8.14 -2.63 13.26
CA SER A 300 -7.36 -1.49 12.77
C SER A 300 -6.81 -1.73 11.35
N TYR A 301 -6.24 -2.90 11.11
CA TYR A 301 -5.73 -3.31 9.80
C TYR A 301 -6.83 -3.43 8.73
N CYS A 302 -7.98 -3.99 9.09
CA CYS A 302 -9.15 -4.06 8.21
C CYS A 302 -9.71 -2.67 7.86
N ILE A 303 -9.72 -1.73 8.82
CA ILE A 303 -10.12 -0.34 8.56
C ILE A 303 -9.17 0.29 7.55
N GLY A 304 -7.86 0.16 7.75
CA GLY A 304 -6.85 0.65 6.80
C GLY A 304 -6.99 0.01 5.41
N ALA A 305 -7.27 -1.29 5.34
CA ALA A 305 -7.50 -1.99 4.07
C ALA A 305 -8.77 -1.51 3.34
N ALA A 306 -9.87 -1.34 4.06
CA ALA A 306 -11.12 -0.83 3.49
C ALA A 306 -10.96 0.63 3.00
N HIS A 307 -10.23 1.47 3.74
CA HIS A 307 -9.88 2.82 3.32
C HIS A 307 -9.04 2.81 2.03
N MET A 308 -7.98 2.00 1.97
CA MET A 308 -7.18 1.86 0.76
C MET A 308 -7.99 1.34 -0.43
N ALA A 309 -8.89 0.37 -0.23
CA ALA A 309 -9.73 -0.14 -1.32
C ALA A 309 -10.69 0.92 -1.86
N TRP A 310 -11.34 1.67 -0.95
CA TRP A 310 -12.22 2.78 -1.32
C TRP A 310 -11.47 3.85 -2.11
N SER A 311 -10.31 4.25 -1.58
CA SER A 311 -9.46 5.28 -2.18
C SER A 311 -8.94 4.86 -3.55
N TRP A 312 -8.44 3.62 -3.67
CA TRP A 312 -7.99 3.02 -4.92
C TRP A 312 -9.03 3.08 -6.03
N ILE A 313 -10.28 2.74 -5.72
CA ILE A 313 -11.33 2.61 -6.75
C ILE A 313 -11.98 3.93 -7.10
N THR A 314 -11.94 4.91 -6.20
CA THR A 314 -12.67 6.17 -6.38
C THR A 314 -11.79 7.33 -6.82
N ALA A 315 -10.48 7.29 -6.57
CA ALA A 315 -9.65 8.48 -6.75
C ALA A 315 -8.17 8.24 -7.05
N GLU A 316 -7.56 7.13 -6.61
CA GLU A 316 -6.10 7.00 -6.74
C GLU A 316 -5.64 6.79 -8.18
N GLY A 317 -4.52 7.43 -8.52
CA GLY A 317 -3.88 7.28 -9.82
C GLY A 317 -2.71 8.22 -10.01
N LEU A 318 -1.80 7.82 -10.90
CA LEU A 318 -0.65 8.62 -11.32
C LEU A 318 -0.74 8.96 -12.80
N SER A 319 -0.45 10.21 -13.13
CA SER A 319 -0.15 10.66 -14.48
C SER A 319 1.28 10.26 -14.84
N VAL A 320 1.39 9.55 -15.97
CA VAL A 320 2.63 9.03 -16.52
C VAL A 320 2.68 9.41 -17.99
N ASP A 321 3.75 10.08 -18.44
CA ASP A 321 3.90 10.46 -19.84
C ASP A 321 4.36 9.31 -20.74
N ALA A 322 4.45 9.57 -22.04
CA ALA A 322 4.89 8.61 -23.05
C ALA A 322 6.35 8.13 -22.87
N THR A 323 7.15 8.79 -22.02
CA THR A 323 8.51 8.36 -21.68
C THR A 323 8.56 7.50 -20.42
N GLY A 324 7.42 7.32 -19.75
CA GLY A 324 7.31 6.58 -18.49
C GLY A 324 7.59 7.45 -17.26
N THR A 325 7.66 8.77 -17.42
CA THR A 325 7.96 9.68 -16.31
C THR A 325 6.69 9.96 -15.51
N VAL A 326 6.76 9.75 -14.19
CA VAL A 326 5.69 10.11 -13.25
C VAL A 326 5.71 11.62 -12.98
N HIS A 327 4.53 12.26 -13.01
CA HIS A 327 4.39 13.70 -12.73
C HIS A 327 3.69 14.03 -11.40
N ASP A 328 2.96 13.08 -10.82
CA ASP A 328 2.35 13.23 -9.49
C ASP A 328 3.37 12.86 -8.42
N LEU A 329 4.03 13.86 -7.81
CA LEU A 329 5.23 13.64 -6.98
C LEU A 329 5.02 13.96 -5.50
N THR A 330 3.78 14.27 -5.10
CA THR A 330 3.43 14.63 -3.73
C THR A 330 2.31 13.74 -3.22
N VAL A 331 2.26 13.47 -1.91
CA VAL A 331 1.16 12.67 -1.32
C VAL A 331 -0.23 13.22 -1.69
N ARG A 332 -0.36 14.54 -1.84
CA ARG A 332 -1.63 15.19 -2.21
C ARG A 332 -2.04 14.99 -3.67
N SER A 333 -1.12 14.54 -4.53
CA SER A 333 -1.39 14.34 -5.96
C SER A 333 -1.71 12.88 -6.30
N PHE A 334 -1.56 11.92 -5.38
CA PHE A 334 -1.83 10.51 -5.66
C PHE A 334 -3.31 10.14 -5.68
N GLY A 335 -4.20 11.06 -5.29
CA GLY A 335 -5.64 10.79 -5.18
C GLY A 335 -6.07 10.06 -3.91
N ILE A 336 -5.19 9.89 -2.92
CA ILE A 336 -5.55 9.22 -1.66
C ILE A 336 -6.67 10.00 -0.94
N VAL A 337 -7.81 9.34 -0.73
CA VAL A 337 -8.97 9.93 -0.07
C VAL A 337 -8.61 10.27 1.37
N ARG A 338 -8.92 11.49 1.82
CA ARG A 338 -8.62 11.90 3.21
C ARG A 338 -9.47 11.10 4.19
N ALA A 339 -8.95 10.86 5.39
CA ALA A 339 -9.70 10.18 6.45
C ALA A 339 -11.04 10.87 6.77
N THR A 340 -11.11 12.21 6.68
CA THR A 340 -12.35 12.98 6.90
C THR A 340 -13.37 12.86 5.77
N GLU A 341 -12.97 12.33 4.62
CA GLU A 341 -13.81 12.16 3.42
C GLU A 341 -14.10 10.68 3.13
N THR A 342 -13.49 9.79 3.91
CA THR A 342 -13.76 8.35 3.82
C THR A 342 -15.10 8.07 4.50
N PRO A 343 -16.01 7.30 3.87
CA PRO A 343 -17.23 6.87 4.54
C PRO A 343 -16.91 6.14 5.85
N PRO A 344 -17.79 6.17 6.86
CA PRO A 344 -17.59 5.42 8.10
C PRO A 344 -17.32 3.94 7.83
N ILE A 345 -16.28 3.37 8.46
CA ILE A 345 -15.92 1.96 8.29
C ILE A 345 -16.24 1.21 9.58
N THR A 346 -17.06 0.16 9.47
CA THR A 346 -17.34 -0.78 10.56
C THR A 346 -16.80 -2.16 10.19
N VAL A 347 -16.11 -2.81 11.14
CA VAL A 347 -15.52 -4.14 10.95
C VAL A 347 -16.08 -5.11 11.98
N GLU A 348 -16.72 -6.17 11.49
CA GLU A 348 -17.10 -7.34 12.28
C GLU A 348 -16.07 -8.46 12.07
N VAL A 349 -15.44 -8.91 13.15
CA VAL A 349 -14.54 -10.08 13.11
C VAL A 349 -15.36 -11.31 13.48
N LEU A 350 -15.47 -12.25 12.56
CA LEU A 350 -16.20 -13.49 12.76
C LEU A 350 -15.33 -14.48 13.54
N ALA A 351 -15.93 -15.09 14.56
CA ALA A 351 -15.25 -16.08 15.38
C ALA A 351 -14.81 -17.29 14.55
N ASP A 352 -13.53 -17.63 14.67
CA ASP A 352 -12.91 -18.80 14.08
C ASP A 352 -11.73 -19.20 14.97
N SER A 353 -11.54 -20.50 15.19
CA SER A 353 -10.43 -21.06 15.98
C SER A 353 -9.38 -21.75 15.11
N GLY A 354 -9.51 -21.63 13.79
CA GLY A 354 -8.52 -22.07 12.81
C GLY A 354 -7.21 -21.30 12.90
N ARG A 355 -6.24 -21.73 12.09
CA ARG A 355 -4.93 -21.08 11.99
C ARG A 355 -5.10 -19.60 11.60
N SER A 356 -4.50 -18.70 12.38
CA SER A 356 -4.48 -17.27 12.07
C SER A 356 -3.78 -16.99 10.74
N VAL A 357 -4.44 -16.20 9.89
CA VAL A 357 -3.91 -15.77 8.58
C VAL A 357 -4.15 -14.27 8.37
N ASN A 358 -3.51 -13.70 7.35
CA ASN A 358 -3.73 -12.31 6.94
C ASN A 358 -5.20 -12.10 6.53
N GLY A 359 -5.90 -11.21 7.24
CA GLY A 359 -7.30 -10.89 6.97
C GLY A 359 -7.49 -9.62 6.13
N SER A 360 -6.60 -8.65 6.28
CA SER A 360 -6.78 -7.31 5.69
C SER A 360 -6.62 -7.29 4.16
N ASP A 361 -5.89 -8.23 3.56
CA ASP A 361 -5.81 -8.34 2.10
C ASP A 361 -7.15 -8.81 1.50
N ALA A 362 -7.89 -9.71 2.17
CA ALA A 362 -9.24 -10.11 1.75
C ALA A 362 -10.22 -8.92 1.84
N VAL A 363 -10.10 -8.12 2.91
CA VAL A 363 -10.90 -6.89 3.08
C VAL A 363 -10.59 -5.87 1.98
N PHE A 364 -9.32 -5.68 1.62
CA PHE A 364 -8.94 -4.79 0.53
C PHE A 364 -9.61 -5.19 -0.79
N CYS A 365 -9.58 -6.48 -1.13
CA CYS A 365 -10.16 -6.97 -2.39
C CYS A 365 -11.68 -6.85 -2.46
N ARG A 366 -12.37 -6.92 -1.32
CA ARG A 366 -13.84 -6.83 -1.27
C ARG A 366 -14.37 -5.42 -1.03
N GLY A 367 -13.58 -4.52 -0.43
CA GLY A 367 -13.92 -3.10 -0.27
C GLY A 367 -14.17 -2.38 -1.59
N GLY A 368 -13.76 -2.99 -2.71
CA GLY A 368 -14.08 -2.55 -4.05
C GLY A 368 -15.40 -3.07 -4.61
N ARG A 369 -16.42 -2.20 -4.67
CA ARG A 369 -17.71 -2.36 -5.38
C ARG A 369 -18.30 -3.80 -5.48
N GLY A 370 -19.25 -4.11 -4.60
CA GLY A 370 -20.20 -5.22 -4.76
C GLY A 370 -21.65 -4.82 -5.10
N HIS A 371 -21.97 -3.51 -5.11
CA HIS A 371 -23.29 -3.03 -5.54
C HIS A 371 -23.24 -1.53 -5.84
N VAL A 372 -23.30 -1.15 -7.12
CA VAL A 372 -23.67 0.21 -7.52
C VAL A 372 -24.82 0.04 -8.51
N GLY A 373 -25.95 0.68 -8.23
CA GLY A 373 -27.10 0.70 -9.14
C GLY A 373 -26.73 1.27 -10.53
N PRO A 374 -27.64 1.17 -11.51
CA PRO A 374 -27.36 1.31 -12.95
C PRO A 374 -27.00 2.73 -13.44
N SER A 375 -26.48 3.63 -12.60
CA SER A 375 -26.27 5.04 -12.95
C SER A 375 -25.00 5.63 -12.35
N TRP A 376 -23.85 5.02 -12.59
CA TRP A 376 -22.57 5.70 -12.35
C TRP A 376 -21.64 5.53 -13.54
N GLU A 377 -21.52 6.60 -14.33
CA GLU A 377 -20.41 6.81 -15.25
C GLU A 377 -19.30 7.53 -14.48
N PRO A 378 -18.03 7.07 -14.54
CA PRO A 378 -16.91 7.86 -14.06
C PRO A 378 -16.79 9.12 -14.91
N SER A 379 -16.84 10.27 -14.25
CA SER A 379 -16.55 11.58 -14.85
C SER A 379 -15.08 11.76 -15.18
#